data_AF-A0A7K2LUW3-F1
#
_entry.id   AF-A0A7K2LUW3-F1
#
_cell.length_a   1.000
_cell.length_b   1.000
_cell.length_c   1.000
_cell.angle_alpha   90.00
_cell.angle_beta   90.00
_cell.angle_gamma   90.00
#
_symmetry.space_group_name_H-M   'P 1'
#
loop_
_entity.id
_entity.type
_entity.pdbx_description
1 polymer ?
#
loop_
_entity_poly.entity_id
_entity_poly.type
_entity_poly.pdbx_seq_one_letter_code
_entity_poly.pdbx_strand_id
1 'polypeptide(L)' 'MDQAPGSPQGPADHGPAGRGPVDPAPHGGQSLPTCYRHPDRETGIRCTRCERPICPECMVDASVGFQCPQCARSG' A
#
# COMPACT_ATOMS: atom_id res chain seq x y z
N MET A 1 -24.59 -4.54 -63.49
CA MET A 1 -25.85 -4.74 -62.75
C MET A 1 -25.60 -4.55 -61.26
N ASP A 2 -25.45 -3.30 -60.79
CA ASP A 2 -26.48 -2.47 -60.13
C ASP A 2 -27.05 -3.04 -58.83
N GLN A 3 -26.48 -2.59 -57.69
CA GLN A 3 -27.09 -2.25 -56.39
C GLN A 3 -25.91 -1.84 -55.47
N ALA A 4 -25.86 -0.77 -54.70
CA ALA A 4 -26.57 0.49 -54.54
C ALA A 4 -25.69 1.31 -53.55
N PRO A 5 -25.76 2.65 -53.56
CA PRO A 5 -24.98 3.51 -52.69
C PRO A 5 -25.65 3.61 -51.31
N GLY A 6 -24.86 3.61 -50.24
CA GLY A 6 -25.39 3.96 -48.91
C GLY A 6 -24.73 3.21 -47.77
N SER A 7 -23.65 3.77 -47.25
CA SER A 7 -23.40 3.66 -45.82
C SER A 7 -22.93 5.04 -45.36
N PRO A 8 -23.72 5.73 -44.53
CA PRO A 8 -23.37 7.06 -44.07
C PRO A 8 -22.07 6.98 -43.25
N GLN A 9 -21.13 7.84 -43.61
CA GLN A 9 -19.91 8.07 -42.86
C GLN A 9 -20.26 8.62 -41.47
N GLY A 10 -19.63 8.04 -40.44
CA GLY A 10 -19.33 8.76 -39.20
C GLY A 10 -19.59 8.00 -37.91
N PRO A 11 -18.56 7.44 -37.26
CA PRO A 11 -18.58 7.19 -35.82
C PRO A 11 -18.37 8.54 -35.11
N ALA A 12 -19.45 9.19 -34.67
CA ALA A 12 -19.35 10.45 -33.93
C ALA A 12 -19.81 10.26 -32.48
N ASP A 13 -18.81 10.32 -31.62
CA ASP A 13 -18.85 10.98 -30.32
C ASP A 13 -19.67 10.35 -29.18
N HIS A 14 -19.08 9.32 -28.56
CA HIS A 14 -19.11 9.24 -27.10
C HIS A 14 -17.75 8.73 -26.60
N GLY A 15 -16.72 9.55 -26.79
CA GLY A 15 -15.47 9.36 -26.06
C GLY A 15 -15.79 9.39 -24.57
N PRO A 16 -15.23 8.48 -23.74
CA PRO A 16 -15.50 8.51 -22.31
C PRO A 16 -15.02 9.86 -21.78
N ALA A 17 -15.96 10.69 -21.32
CA ALA A 17 -15.65 11.89 -20.55
C ALA A 17 -14.62 11.48 -19.49
N GLY A 18 -13.48 12.16 -19.55
CA GLY A 18 -12.28 11.78 -18.84
C GLY A 18 -12.57 11.49 -17.38
N ARG A 19 -12.36 10.23 -16.99
CA ARG A 19 -11.87 9.97 -15.64
C ARG A 19 -10.51 10.67 -15.63
N GLY A 20 -10.46 11.88 -15.06
CA GLY A 20 -9.21 12.60 -14.87
C GLY A 20 -8.17 11.67 -14.25
N PRO A 21 -6.87 12.00 -14.33
CA PRO A 21 -5.90 11.24 -13.58
C PRO A 21 -6.39 11.22 -12.13
N VAL A 22 -6.78 10.04 -11.66
CA VAL A 22 -6.83 9.75 -10.24
C VAL A 22 -5.40 9.98 -9.84
N ASP A 23 -5.12 11.16 -9.29
CA ASP A 23 -3.92 11.36 -8.51
C ASP A 23 -4.11 10.39 -7.34
N PRO A 24 -3.35 9.26 -7.28
CA PRO A 24 -3.31 8.57 -6.02
C PRO A 24 -2.59 9.56 -5.12
N ALA A 25 -3.35 10.33 -4.33
CA ALA A 25 -2.81 11.01 -3.16
C ALA A 25 -1.82 10.03 -2.54
N PRO A 26 -0.54 10.41 -2.36
CA PRO A 26 0.46 9.43 -2.02
C PRO A 26 0.10 8.88 -0.64
N HIS A 27 -0.56 7.73 -0.62
CA HIS A 27 -0.57 6.81 0.52
C HIS A 27 0.82 6.15 0.63
N GLY A 28 1.87 6.86 0.21
CA GLY A 28 3.17 6.37 -0.17
C GLY A 28 4.24 7.41 0.08
N GLY A 29 4.08 8.23 1.13
CA GLY A 29 5.23 8.64 1.91
C GLY A 29 5.80 7.37 2.54
N GLN A 30 6.61 6.62 1.79
CA GLN A 30 7.26 5.39 2.24
C GLN A 30 8.38 5.73 3.23
N SER A 31 8.06 6.49 4.28
CA SER A 31 8.85 6.49 5.50
C SER A 31 8.80 5.05 6.01
N LEU A 32 9.94 4.35 5.94
CA LEU A 32 10.07 3.03 6.52
C LEU A 32 9.52 3.11 7.95
N PRO A 33 8.68 2.16 8.38
CA PRO A 33 8.09 2.23 9.69
C PRO A 33 9.23 2.26 10.71
N THR A 34 9.22 3.26 11.59
CA THR A 34 10.27 3.39 12.59
C THR A 34 9.86 2.68 13.87
N CYS A 35 10.83 2.27 14.67
CA CYS A 35 10.53 1.62 15.92
C CYS A 35 9.72 2.55 16.82
N TYR A 36 8.65 2.03 17.43
CA TYR A 36 7.82 2.82 18.34
C TYR A 36 8.60 3.42 19.54
N ARG A 37 9.77 2.85 19.88
CA ARG A 37 10.69 3.39 20.90
C ARG A 37 11.82 4.24 20.32
N HIS A 38 12.12 4.05 19.03
CA HIS A 38 13.23 4.71 18.36
C HIS A 38 12.73 5.27 17.03
N PRO A 39 12.23 6.53 17.01
CA PRO A 39 11.72 7.16 15.79
C PRO A 39 12.82 7.44 14.76
N ASP A 40 14.09 7.39 15.17
CA ASP A 40 15.27 7.49 14.32
C ASP A 40 15.64 6.14 13.66
N ARG A 41 15.11 5.02 14.14
CA ARG A 41 15.45 3.69 13.64
C ARG A 41 14.33 3.14 12.77
N GLU A 42 14.58 3.15 11.47
CA GLU A 42 13.78 2.46 10.47
C GLU A 42 13.82 0.95 10.70
N THR A 43 12.67 0.28 10.58
CA THR A 43 12.57 -1.16 10.81
C THR A 43 11.51 -1.82 9.94
N GLY A 44 11.83 -2.98 9.39
CA GLY A 44 10.85 -3.86 8.76
C GLY A 44 10.18 -4.85 9.73
N ILE A 45 10.64 -4.90 10.98
CA ILE A 45 10.23 -5.91 11.96
C ILE A 45 8.99 -5.41 12.70
N ARG A 46 7.98 -6.27 12.84
CA ARG A 46 6.73 -5.98 13.54
C ARG A 46 6.43 -7.04 14.57
N CYS A 47 5.86 -6.62 15.70
CA CYS A 47 5.41 -7.53 16.74
C CYS A 47 4.29 -8.44 16.22
N THR A 48 4.42 -9.75 16.34
CA THR A 48 3.38 -10.70 15.90
C THR A 48 2.10 -10.64 16.74
N ARG A 49 2.14 -10.05 17.95
CA ARG A 49 0.98 -9.91 18.84
C ARG A 49 0.19 -8.62 18.65
N CYS A 50 0.87 -7.51 18.41
CA CYS A 50 0.26 -6.17 18.38
C CYS A 50 0.62 -5.36 17.14
N GLU A 51 1.36 -5.95 16.21
CA GLU A 51 1.70 -5.45 14.87
C GLU A 51 2.50 -4.13 14.85
N ARG A 52 2.93 -3.66 16.03
CA ARG A 52 3.75 -2.47 16.19
C ARG A 52 5.16 -2.67 15.64
N PRO A 53 5.72 -1.69 14.91
CA PRO A 53 7.08 -1.73 14.41
C PRO A 53 8.11 -1.65 15.55
N ILE A 54 9.10 -2.53 15.52
CA ILE A 54 10.16 -2.66 16.54
C ILE A 54 11.53 -2.76 15.88
N CYS A 55 12.55 -2.09 16.40
CA CYS A 55 13.91 -2.22 15.87
C CYS A 55 14.54 -3.55 16.31
N PRO A 56 15.59 -4.05 15.63
CA PRO A 56 16.31 -5.25 16.04
C PRO A 56 16.95 -5.17 17.44
N GLU A 57 17.14 -3.97 18.00
CA GLU A 57 17.58 -3.82 19.41
C GLU A 57 16.43 -4.03 20.42
N CYS A 58 15.19 -3.71 20.02
CA CYS A 58 14.01 -3.89 20.86
C CYS A 58 13.26 -5.19 20.56
N MET A 59 13.59 -5.89 19.47
CA MET A 59 12.91 -7.14 19.12
C MET A 59 13.22 -8.21 20.17
N VAL A 60 12.20 -8.96 20.55
CA VAL A 60 12.34 -10.13 21.42
C VAL A 60 12.02 -11.35 20.58
N ASP A 61 12.92 -12.33 20.56
CA ASP A 61 12.64 -13.62 19.95
C ASP A 61 11.54 -14.33 20.74
N ALA A 62 10.55 -14.85 20.03
CA ALA A 62 9.47 -15.61 20.62
C ALA A 62 9.34 -16.95 19.89
N SER A 63 8.58 -17.88 20.48
CA SER A 63 8.31 -19.18 19.85
C SER A 63 7.79 -19.07 18.42
N VAL A 64 7.13 -17.94 18.08
CA VAL A 64 6.73 -17.61 16.71
C VAL A 64 7.03 -16.14 16.42
N GLY A 65 8.02 -15.91 15.56
CA GLY A 65 8.41 -14.59 15.05
C GLY A 65 9.02 -13.70 16.14
N PHE A 66 8.65 -12.42 16.10
CA PHE A 66 9.21 -11.40 16.99
C PHE A 66 8.11 -10.71 17.80
N GLN A 67 8.39 -10.45 19.07
CA GLN A 67 7.50 -9.72 19.96
C GLN A 67 8.15 -8.42 20.44
N CYS A 68 7.33 -7.43 20.77
CA CYS A 68 7.80 -6.21 21.41
C CYS A 68 8.01 -6.45 22.91
N PRO A 69 8.86 -5.66 23.59
CA PRO A 69 9.20 -5.90 24.99
C PRO A 69 7.99 -5.72 25.92
N GLN A 70 6.97 -4.95 25.49
CA GLN A 70 5.71 -4.84 26.22
C GLN A 70 4.93 -6.15 26.19
N CYS A 71 4.78 -6.78 25.00
CA CYS A 71 4.08 -8.04 24.85
C CYS A 71 4.85 -9.22 25.45
N ALA A 72 6.19 -9.22 25.33
CA ALA A 72 7.04 -10.27 25.89
C ALA A 72 7.02 -10.30 27.42
N ARG A 73 6.91 -9.13 28.09
CA ARG A 73 6.79 -9.04 29.56
C ARG A 73 5.39 -9.37 30.09
N SER A 74 4.37 -9.32 29.24
CA SER A 74 3.01 -9.71 29.60
C SER A 74 2.73 -11.20 29.35
N GLY A 75 3.70 -11.93 28.78
CA GLY A 75 3.62 -13.35 28.48
C GLY A 75 4.20 -14.23 29.58
#